data_AF-A0AA36GKN4-F1
#
_entry.id   AF-A0AA36GKN4-F1
#
_cell.length_a   1.000
_cell.length_b   1.000
_cell.length_c   1.000
_cell.angle_alpha   90.00
_cell.angle_beta   90.00
_cell.angle_gamma   90.00
#
_symmetry.space_group_name_H-M   'P 1'
#
loop_
_entity.id
_entity.type
_entity.pdbx_description
1 polymer ?
#
loop_
_entity_poly.entity_id
_entity_poly.type
_entity_poly.pdbx_seq_one_letter_code
_entity_poly.pdbx_strand_id
1 'polypeptide(L)'
;MSNPSAHLDCTDLAAFMTRLETLRKADDSVIIALNDALPTQSFHPVNARQTCENVGKQLAELQKERFDLIERCLAENEKRAKTIPEGTLEARIVRNTIRQIRGEFGVEEIIGARSRKAVDERCGKIF
;
A
#
# COMPACT_ATOMS: atom_id res chain seq x y z
N MET A 1 -11.24 -14.25 18.28
CA MET A 1 -10.18 -13.32 17.82
C MET A 1 -10.64 -12.77 16.49
N SER A 2 -11.19 -11.56 16.48
CA SER A 2 -11.82 -10.95 15.32
C SER A 2 -10.74 -10.41 14.39
N ASN A 3 -10.71 -10.91 13.16
CA ASN A 3 -9.81 -10.44 12.12
C ASN A 3 -10.19 -8.98 11.75
N PRO A 4 -9.33 -7.96 11.92
CA PRO A 4 -9.68 -6.57 11.63
C PRO A 4 -9.84 -6.27 10.13
N SER A 5 -9.68 -7.28 9.26
CA SER A 5 -10.13 -7.24 7.87
C SER A 5 -11.67 -7.27 7.70
N ALA A 6 -12.43 -7.33 8.80
CA ALA A 6 -13.88 -7.29 8.76
C ALA A 6 -14.40 -5.87 8.49
N HIS A 7 -14.59 -5.58 7.20
CA HIS A 7 -15.48 -4.55 6.64
C HIS A 7 -15.02 -3.09 6.77
N LEU A 8 -13.95 -2.71 6.06
CA LEU A 8 -13.71 -1.30 5.74
C LEU A 8 -14.87 -0.77 4.88
N ASP A 9 -15.56 0.25 5.38
CA ASP A 9 -16.51 1.04 4.61
C ASP A 9 -15.75 2.04 3.72
N CYS A 10 -15.74 1.78 2.41
CA CYS A 10 -15.08 2.67 1.44
C CYS A 10 -15.81 3.99 1.22
N THR A 11 -17.05 4.14 1.73
CA THR A 11 -17.79 5.40 1.65
C THR A 11 -17.35 6.41 2.71
N ASP A 12 -16.69 5.94 3.78
CA ASP A 12 -15.96 6.75 4.73
C ASP A 12 -14.51 6.95 4.26
N LEU A 13 -14.26 8.12 3.69
CA LEU A 13 -12.95 8.52 3.22
C LEU A 13 -11.89 8.50 4.34
N ALA A 14 -12.24 8.89 5.57
CA ALA A 14 -11.28 8.91 6.68
C ALA A 14 -10.88 7.50 7.10
N ALA A 15 -11.85 6.57 7.14
CA ALA A 15 -11.58 5.16 7.39
C ALA A 15 -10.68 4.56 6.31
N PHE A 16 -10.96 4.83 5.03
CA PHE A 16 -10.11 4.40 3.92
C PHE A 16 -8.68 4.90 4.05
N MET A 17 -8.49 6.21 4.27
CA MET A 17 -7.15 6.81 4.39
C MET A 17 -6.38 6.22 5.58
N THR A 18 -7.05 6.02 6.72
CA THR A 18 -6.44 5.43 7.92
C THR A 18 -5.99 3.99 7.67
N ARG A 19 -6.82 3.19 6.99
CA ARG A 19 -6.47 1.81 6.64
C ARG A 19 -5.30 1.77 5.66
N LEU A 20 -5.32 2.61 4.63
CA LEU A 20 -4.24 2.68 3.64
C LEU A 20 -2.92 3.11 4.28
N GLU A 21 -2.93 4.09 5.18
CA GLU A 21 -1.75 4.49 5.95
C GLU A 21 -1.22 3.34 6.82
N THR A 22 -2.10 2.59 7.48
CA THR A 22 -1.72 1.43 8.29
C THR A 22 -1.03 0.36 7.43
N LEU A 23 -1.53 0.10 6.23
CA LEU A 23 -0.90 -0.83 5.29
C LEU A 23 0.45 -0.33 4.78
N ARG A 24 0.63 0.99 4.61
CA ARG A 24 1.92 1.57 4.21
C ARG A 24 2.98 1.45 5.29
N LYS A 25 2.60 1.56 6.57
CA LYS A 25 3.51 1.34 7.71
C LYS A 25 4.03 -0.10 7.81
N ALA A 26 3.36 -1.07 7.16
CA ALA A 26 3.87 -2.44 7.08
C ALA A 26 5.18 -2.52 6.28
N ASP A 27 5.36 -1.66 5.26
CA ASP A 27 6.60 -1.61 4.47
C ASP A 27 7.80 -1.25 5.36
N ASP A 28 7.65 -0.30 6.30
CA ASP A 28 8.71 0.09 7.23
C ASP A 28 9.20 -1.09 8.06
N SER A 29 8.27 -1.95 8.52
CA SER A 29 8.61 -3.15 9.30
C SER A 29 9.43 -4.14 8.47
N VAL A 30 9.07 -4.31 7.19
CA VAL A 30 9.80 -5.19 6.26
C VAL A 30 11.18 -4.62 5.95
N ILE A 31 11.31 -3.31 5.76
CA ILE A 31 12.60 -2.64 5.51
C ILE A 31 13.50 -2.68 6.75
N ILE A 32 12.96 -2.52 7.96
CA ILE A 32 13.71 -2.69 9.20
C ILE A 32 14.26 -4.11 9.28
N ALA A 33 13.42 -5.12 9.05
CA ALA A 33 13.86 -6.53 9.03
C ALA A 33 14.97 -6.79 7.99
N LEU A 34 14.90 -6.15 6.81
CA LEU A 34 15.96 -6.23 5.81
C LEU A 34 17.28 -5.64 6.33
N ASN A 35 17.23 -4.46 6.95
CA ASN A 35 18.42 -3.80 7.49
C ASN A 35 19.03 -4.59 8.66
N ASP A 36 18.20 -5.20 9.52
CA ASP A 36 18.65 -6.03 10.63
C ASP A 36 19.29 -7.34 10.15
N ALA A 37 18.72 -7.94 9.10
CA ALA A 37 19.25 -9.16 8.50
C ALA A 37 20.52 -8.91 7.66
N LEU A 38 20.69 -7.70 7.12
CA LEU A 38 21.85 -7.28 6.31
C LEU A 38 22.49 -6.00 6.88
N PRO A 39 23.07 -6.06 8.10
CA PRO A 39 23.46 -4.87 8.85
C PRO A 39 24.65 -4.10 8.25
N THR A 40 25.51 -4.76 7.46
CA THR A 40 26.65 -4.11 6.81
C THR A 40 26.80 -4.55 5.34
N GLN A 41 27.18 -3.61 4.47
CA GLN A 41 27.38 -3.88 3.03
C GLN A 41 28.58 -4.80 2.75
N SER A 42 29.49 -4.93 3.71
CA SER A 42 30.75 -5.67 3.57
C SER A 42 30.67 -7.10 4.12
N PHE A 43 29.59 -7.45 4.82
CA PHE A 43 29.40 -8.77 5.38
C PHE A 43 28.05 -9.33 4.92
N HIS A 44 28.09 -10.19 3.90
CA HIS A 44 26.91 -10.90 3.44
C HIS A 44 26.77 -12.22 4.21
N PRO A 45 25.71 -12.37 5.03
CA PRO A 45 25.43 -13.67 5.63
C PRO A 45 25.11 -14.70 4.54
N VAL A 46 25.35 -15.98 4.82
CA VAL A 46 25.13 -17.10 3.88
C VAL A 46 23.72 -17.10 3.28
N ASN A 47 22.74 -16.56 4.01
CA ASN A 47 21.33 -16.54 3.62
C ASN A 47 20.88 -15.23 2.96
N ALA A 48 21.80 -14.31 2.63
CA ALA A 48 21.47 -12.96 2.16
C ALA A 48 20.55 -12.96 0.93
N ARG A 49 20.80 -13.88 -0.02
CA ARG A 49 19.94 -14.05 -1.21
C ARG A 49 18.51 -14.44 -0.84
N GLN A 50 18.34 -15.46 0.00
CA GLN A 50 17.01 -15.93 0.41
C GLN A 50 16.24 -14.83 1.17
N THR A 51 16.93 -14.09 2.04
CA THR A 51 16.34 -12.95 2.75
C THR A 51 15.84 -11.89 1.76
N CYS A 52 16.65 -11.52 0.78
CA CYS A 52 16.28 -10.54 -0.24
C CYS A 52 15.09 -10.99 -1.10
N GLU A 53 15.06 -12.25 -1.53
CA GLU A 53 13.93 -12.81 -2.27
C GLU A 53 12.64 -12.79 -1.43
N ASN A 54 12.73 -13.13 -0.14
CA ASN A 54 11.57 -13.11 0.76
C ASN A 54 11.05 -11.69 1.01
N VAL A 55 11.95 -10.74 1.28
CA VAL A 55 11.60 -9.33 1.48
C VAL A 55 10.97 -8.73 0.22
N GLY A 56 11.54 -9.00 -0.95
CA GLY A 56 10.99 -8.54 -2.23
C GLY A 56 9.57 -9.06 -2.47
N LYS A 57 9.32 -10.35 -2.17
CA LYS A 57 7.97 -10.94 -2.26
C LYS A 57 7.01 -10.29 -1.28
N GLN A 58 7.39 -10.10 -0.02
CA GLN A 58 6.53 -9.47 0.98
C GLN A 58 6.16 -8.04 0.60
N LEU A 59 7.10 -7.23 0.13
CA LEU A 59 6.80 -5.87 -0.33
C LEU A 59 5.88 -5.85 -1.55
N ALA A 60 6.06 -6.79 -2.48
CA ALA A 60 5.16 -6.92 -3.64
C ALA A 60 3.74 -7.31 -3.23
N GLU A 61 3.59 -8.21 -2.26
CA GLU A 61 2.29 -8.61 -1.70
C GLU A 61 1.60 -7.44 -0.97
N LEU A 62 2.35 -6.69 -0.15
CA LEU A 62 1.83 -5.50 0.53
C LEU A 62 1.40 -4.41 -0.45
N GLN A 63 2.22 -4.16 -1.49
CA GLN A 63 1.85 -3.22 -2.55
C GLN A 63 0.58 -3.66 -3.27
N LYS A 64 0.45 -4.96 -3.58
CA LYS A 64 -0.76 -5.50 -4.20
C LYS A 64 -1.98 -5.30 -3.30
N GLU A 65 -1.89 -5.60 -2.00
CA GLU A 65 -3.00 -5.40 -1.06
C GLU A 65 -3.47 -3.93 -1.05
N ARG A 66 -2.54 -2.97 -1.15
CA ARG A 66 -2.88 -1.55 -1.21
C ARG A 66 -3.56 -1.17 -2.53
N PHE A 67 -3.08 -1.65 -3.67
CA PHE A 67 -3.76 -1.41 -4.95
C PHE A 67 -5.16 -2.02 -4.97
N ASP A 68 -5.31 -3.27 -4.51
CA ASP A 68 -6.59 -3.95 -4.42
C ASP A 68 -7.58 -3.15 -3.53
N LEU A 69 -7.09 -2.54 -2.44
CA LEU A 69 -7.87 -1.68 -1.57
C LEU A 69 -8.32 -0.39 -2.28
N ILE A 70 -7.40 0.30 -2.96
CA ILE A 70 -7.68 1.54 -3.69
C ILE A 70 -8.69 1.27 -4.82
N GLU A 71 -8.49 0.21 -5.60
CA GLU A 71 -9.38 -0.20 -6.69
C GLU A 71 -10.78 -0.53 -6.19
N ARG A 72 -10.88 -1.32 -5.13
CA ARG A 72 -12.17 -1.68 -4.51
C ARG A 72 -12.92 -0.42 -4.05
N CYS A 73 -12.26 0.45 -3.28
CA CYS A 73 -12.91 1.64 -2.77
C CYS A 73 -13.27 2.65 -3.86
N LEU A 74 -12.48 2.74 -4.93
CA LEU A 74 -12.83 3.52 -6.11
C LEU A 74 -14.11 2.98 -6.76
N ALA A 75 -14.17 1.68 -7.03
CA ALA A 75 -15.31 1.04 -7.67
C ALA A 75 -16.61 1.18 -6.85
N GLU A 76 -16.53 1.01 -5.53
CA GLU A 76 -17.66 1.19 -4.62
C GLU A 76 -18.20 2.64 -4.66
N ASN A 77 -17.33 3.64 -4.62
CA ASN A 77 -17.73 5.04 -4.70
C ASN A 77 -18.25 5.45 -6.09
N GLU A 78 -17.65 4.94 -7.17
CA GLU A 78 -18.16 5.16 -8.53
C GLU A 78 -19.54 4.55 -8.75
N LYS A 79 -19.81 3.39 -8.15
CA LYS A 79 -21.15 2.79 -8.14
C LYS A 79 -22.13 3.66 -7.34
N ARG A 80 -21.74 4.15 -6.17
CA ARG A 80 -22.55 5.06 -5.35
C ARG A 80 -22.85 6.39 -6.07
N ALA A 81 -21.89 6.94 -6.81
CA ALA A 81 -22.09 8.18 -7.55
C ALA A 81 -23.23 8.09 -8.58
N LYS A 82 -23.46 6.90 -9.16
CA LYS A 82 -24.54 6.67 -10.14
C LYS A 82 -25.94 6.68 -9.52
N THR A 83 -26.06 6.49 -8.21
CA THR A 83 -27.36 6.44 -7.52
C THR A 83 -27.74 7.77 -6.88
N ILE A 84 -26.82 8.74 -6.80
CA ILE A 84 -27.06 10.02 -6.13
C ILE A 84 -27.48 11.07 -7.16
N PRO A 85 -28.57 11.83 -6.93
CA PRO A 85 -28.98 12.91 -7.82
C PRO A 85 -27.91 13.99 -7.95
N GLU A 86 -27.69 14.45 -9.18
CA GLU A 86 -26.77 15.55 -9.46
C GLU A 86 -27.20 16.85 -8.78
N GLY A 87 -26.25 17.76 -8.57
CA GLY A 87 -26.49 19.05 -7.92
C GLY A 87 -26.60 19.00 -6.39
N THR A 88 -26.79 17.82 -5.79
CA THR A 88 -26.86 17.65 -4.34
C THR A 88 -25.50 17.83 -3.65
N LEU A 89 -25.53 18.13 -2.34
CA LEU A 89 -24.32 18.15 -1.51
C LEU A 89 -23.64 16.78 -1.50
N GLU A 90 -24.42 15.70 -1.42
CA GLU A 90 -23.91 14.33 -1.41
C GLU A 90 -23.15 14.00 -2.71
N ALA A 91 -23.68 14.40 -3.88
CA ALA A 91 -22.99 14.22 -5.15
C ALA A 91 -21.66 14.98 -5.22
N ARG A 92 -21.54 16.13 -4.53
CA ARG A 92 -20.25 16.85 -4.43
C ARG A 92 -19.27 16.10 -3.52
N ILE A 93 -19.75 15.58 -2.39
CA ILE A 93 -18.93 14.79 -1.45
C ILE A 93 -18.39 13.54 -2.15
N VAL A 94 -19.24 12.73 -2.78
CA VAL A 94 -18.82 11.49 -3.44
C VAL A 94 -17.84 11.76 -4.59
N ARG A 95 -18.06 12.81 -5.40
CA ARG A 95 -17.08 13.22 -6.44
C ARG A 95 -15.73 13.60 -5.86
N ASN A 96 -15.72 14.33 -4.74
CA ASN A 96 -14.48 14.67 -4.05
C ASN A 96 -13.78 13.43 -3.47
N THR A 97 -14.53 12.49 -2.89
CA THR A 97 -13.99 11.20 -2.40
C THR A 97 -13.34 10.41 -3.53
N ILE A 98 -14.03 10.22 -4.66
CA ILE A 98 -13.49 9.56 -5.86
C ILE A 98 -12.19 10.22 -6.31
N ARG A 99 -12.16 11.56 -6.37
CA ARG A 99 -10.95 12.31 -6.77
C ARG A 99 -9.78 12.03 -5.84
N GLN A 100 -10.02 11.98 -4.53
CA GLN A 100 -8.96 11.69 -3.56
C GLN A 100 -8.47 10.25 -3.69
N ILE A 101 -9.36 9.27 -3.76
CA ILE A 101 -8.99 7.85 -3.94
C ILE A 101 -8.19 7.65 -5.23
N ARG A 102 -8.57 8.29 -6.34
CA ARG A 102 -7.80 8.23 -7.59
C ARG A 102 -6.38 8.79 -7.45
N GLY A 103 -6.21 9.83 -6.63
CA GLY A 103 -4.90 10.38 -6.31
C GLY A 103 -3.98 9.39 -5.62
N GLU A 104 -4.53 8.45 -4.85
CA GLU A 104 -3.74 7.46 -4.11
C GLU A 104 -3.01 6.46 -5.01
N PHE A 105 -3.45 6.23 -6.26
CA PHE A 105 -2.69 5.40 -7.21
C PHE A 105 -1.29 5.96 -7.46
N GLY A 106 -1.18 7.25 -7.75
CA GLY A 106 0.12 7.89 -7.99
C GLY A 106 1.00 7.89 -6.73
N VAL A 107 0.39 8.05 -5.55
CA VAL A 107 1.12 7.92 -4.28
C VAL A 107 1.64 6.50 -4.08
N GLU A 108 0.82 5.49 -4.37
CA GLU A 108 1.21 4.08 -4.23
C GLU A 108 2.31 3.66 -5.21
N GLU A 109 2.30 4.19 -6.44
CA GLU A 109 3.38 3.99 -7.41
C GLU A 109 4.72 4.52 -6.88
N ILE A 110 4.71 5.73 -6.30
CA ILE A 110 5.90 6.37 -5.73
C ILE A 110 6.41 5.57 -4.52
N ILE A 111 5.52 5.16 -3.62
CA ILE A 111 5.88 4.35 -2.44
C ILE A 111 6.51 3.04 -2.90
N GLY A 112 5.87 2.30 -3.81
CA GLY A 112 6.41 1.05 -4.32
C GLY A 112 7.76 1.23 -5.03
N ALA A 113 7.94 2.30 -5.80
CA ALA A 113 9.23 2.60 -6.43
C ALA A 113 10.34 2.84 -5.39
N ARG A 114 10.02 3.54 -4.30
CA ARG A 114 10.95 3.77 -3.18
C ARG A 114 11.28 2.47 -2.45
N SER A 115 10.29 1.64 -2.14
CA SER A 115 10.48 0.35 -1.47
C SER A 115 11.34 -0.58 -2.32
N ARG A 116 11.08 -0.67 -3.63
CA ARG A 116 11.93 -1.43 -4.58
C ARG A 116 13.36 -0.93 -4.59
N LYS A 117 13.57 0.39 -4.73
CA LYS A 117 14.91 0.98 -4.72
C LYS A 117 15.68 0.65 -3.43
N ALA A 118 15.02 0.69 -2.28
CA ALA A 118 15.65 0.34 -1.00
C ALA A 118 16.11 -1.12 -0.96
N VAL A 119 15.30 -2.04 -1.52
CA VAL A 119 15.70 -3.45 -1.68
C VAL A 119 16.86 -3.57 -2.67
N ASP A 120 16.78 -2.95 -3.84
CA ASP A 120 17.81 -3.04 -4.88
C ASP A 120 19.17 -2.51 -4.40
N GLU A 121 19.20 -1.41 -3.65
CA GLU A 121 20.45 -0.86 -3.11
C GLU A 121 21.14 -1.79 -2.08
N ARG A 122 20.35 -2.60 -1.37
CA ARG A 122 20.84 -3.55 -0.35
C ARG A 122 21.14 -4.92 -0.95
N CYS A 123 20.26 -5.40 -1.81
CA CYS A 123 20.27 -6.74 -2.37
C CYS A 123 20.99 -6.82 -3.72
N GLY A 124 21.00 -5.76 -4.51
CA GLY A 124 21.73 -5.69 -5.79
C GLY A 124 23.25 -5.77 -5.65
N LYS A 125 23.78 -5.63 -4.43
CA LYS A 125 25.20 -5.90 -4.11
C LYS A 125 25.50 -7.38 -3.84
N ILE A 126 24.46 -8.19 -3.63
CA ILE A 126 24.58 -9.64 -3.37
C ILE A 126 24.71 -10.41 -4.70
N PHE A 127 24.33 -9.78 -5.82
CA PHE A 127 24.41 -10.35 -7.18
C PHE A 127 25.56 -9.72 -7.97
#